data_AF-A0A2A3XU62-F1
#
_entry.id   AF-A0A2A3XU62-F1
#
_cell.length_a   1.000
_cell.length_b   1.000
_cell.length_c   1.000
_cell.angle_alpha   90.00
_cell.angle_beta   90.00
_cell.angle_gamma   90.00
#
_symmetry.space_group_name_H-M   'P 1'
#
loop_
_entity.id
_entity.type
_entity.pdbx_description
1 polymer ?
#
loop_
_entity_poly.entity_id
_entity_poly.type
_entity_poly.pdbx_seq_one_letter_code
_entity_poly.pdbx_strand_id
1 'polypeptide(L)'
;MSIGLWLAVEPIYLFIDRLLGSINLANLISHFCINFVFLAAGVQIAHSIGRCDIATKIRRFSAVGLPLCVALMTVLFFAADLSYSSMGLDDFRDTDTAVVLYKLSMYVYPSVVSAMLVNPLLKANTGSVYRVPFYSKKLMAFGFAFGKISPMGHLVELSNRQLDWLTDLIVYPAMVCVLAGVTLGWISALLTHRRELQPSPRLHHQKVS
;
A
#
# COMPACT_ATOMS: atom_id res chain seq x y z
N MET A 1 -13.10 -0.90 -0.21
CA MET A 1 -11.81 -1.35 -0.78
C MET A 1 -11.95 -1.64 -2.28
N SER A 2 -12.96 -2.40 -2.73
CA SER A 2 -13.11 -2.77 -4.15
C SER A 2 -13.27 -1.58 -5.11
N ILE A 3 -13.99 -0.52 -4.72
CA ILE A 3 -14.23 0.65 -5.58
C ILE A 3 -12.93 1.30 -6.08
N GLY A 4 -11.90 1.42 -5.24
CA GLY A 4 -10.61 2.00 -5.65
C GLY A 4 -9.88 1.17 -6.71
N LEU A 5 -10.04 -0.16 -6.69
CA LEU A 5 -9.48 -1.05 -7.72
C LEU A 5 -10.20 -0.90 -9.06
N TRP A 6 -11.53 -0.74 -9.03
CA TRP A 6 -12.31 -0.47 -10.25
C TRP A 6 -11.94 0.89 -10.88
N LEU A 7 -11.65 1.90 -10.05
CA LEU A 7 -11.20 3.22 -10.50
C LEU A 7 -9.77 3.24 -11.07
N ALA A 8 -9.00 2.15 -10.93
CA ALA A 8 -7.69 2.02 -11.57
C ALA A 8 -7.78 1.51 -13.03
N VAL A 9 -8.99 1.26 -13.55
CA VAL A 9 -9.23 0.86 -14.94
C VAL A 9 -9.79 2.05 -15.70
N GLU A 10 -9.03 2.55 -16.67
CA GLU A 10 -9.31 3.82 -17.36
C GLU A 10 -10.75 3.94 -17.93
N PRO A 11 -11.31 2.95 -18.65
CA PRO A 11 -12.71 3.03 -19.09
C PRO A 11 -13.72 3.21 -17.94
N ILE A 12 -13.48 2.55 -16.81
CA ILE A 12 -14.35 2.60 -15.63
C ILE A 12 -14.15 3.93 -14.89
N TYR A 13 -12.90 4.39 -14.79
CA TYR A 13 -12.55 5.70 -14.28
C TYR A 13 -13.29 6.80 -15.05
N LEU A 14 -13.15 6.85 -16.37
CA LEU A 14 -13.76 7.88 -17.21
C LEU A 14 -15.29 7.83 -17.15
N PHE A 15 -15.87 6.62 -17.07
CA PHE A 15 -17.31 6.47 -16.90
C PHE A 15 -17.79 7.06 -15.57
N ILE A 16 -17.13 6.72 -14.46
CA ILE A 16 -17.48 7.23 -13.13
C ILE A 16 -17.23 8.73 -13.04
N ASP A 17 -16.11 9.22 -13.58
CA ASP A 17 -15.79 10.64 -13.51
C ASP A 17 -16.76 11.48 -14.32
N ARG A 18 -17.24 10.99 -15.47
CA ARG A 18 -18.33 11.62 -16.24
C ARG A 18 -19.61 11.76 -15.41
N LEU A 19 -19.96 10.76 -14.60
CA LEU A 19 -21.11 10.84 -13.69
C LEU A 19 -20.90 11.85 -12.57
N LEU A 20 -19.64 12.11 -12.18
CA LEU A 20 -19.26 13.05 -11.14
C LEU A 20 -19.01 14.48 -11.66
N GLY A 21 -19.28 14.74 -12.94
CA GLY A 21 -19.14 16.08 -13.55
C GLY A 21 -17.86 16.30 -14.36
N SER A 22 -17.08 15.24 -14.63
CA SER A 22 -15.84 15.27 -15.44
C SER A 22 -14.72 16.16 -14.88
N ILE A 23 -14.70 16.37 -13.56
CA ILE A 23 -13.72 17.23 -12.87
C ILE A 23 -12.57 16.45 -12.21
N ASN A 24 -12.36 15.18 -12.56
CA ASN A 24 -11.39 14.28 -11.92
C ASN A 24 -11.67 13.92 -10.44
N LEU A 25 -12.90 14.06 -9.98
CA LEU A 25 -13.27 13.74 -8.60
C LEU A 25 -13.02 12.25 -8.28
N ALA A 26 -13.10 11.39 -9.29
CA ALA A 26 -12.75 9.99 -9.19
C ALA A 26 -11.30 9.76 -8.71
N ASN A 27 -10.34 10.58 -9.14
CA ASN A 27 -8.94 10.49 -8.70
C ASN A 27 -8.82 10.83 -7.21
N LEU A 28 -9.47 11.90 -6.76
CA LEU A 28 -9.44 12.31 -5.36
C LEU A 28 -10.00 11.20 -4.44
N ILE A 29 -11.14 10.62 -4.82
CA ILE A 29 -11.76 9.51 -4.09
C ILE A 29 -10.85 8.27 -4.06
N SER A 30 -10.27 7.90 -5.21
CA SER A 30 -9.35 6.76 -5.31
C SER A 30 -8.13 6.96 -4.40
N HIS A 31 -7.57 8.17 -4.37
CA HIS A 31 -6.38 8.45 -3.57
C HIS A 31 -6.69 8.49 -2.06
N PHE A 32 -7.87 8.94 -1.64
CA PHE A 32 -8.33 8.77 -0.26
C PHE A 32 -8.47 7.29 0.09
N CYS A 33 -9.08 6.50 -0.80
CA CYS A 33 -9.21 5.05 -0.58
C CYS A 33 -7.83 4.40 -0.36
N ILE A 34 -6.82 4.75 -1.15
CA ILE A 34 -5.45 4.23 -1.00
C ILE A 34 -4.88 4.57 0.39
N ASN A 35 -5.06 5.80 0.86
CA ASN A 35 -4.63 6.17 2.21
C ASN A 35 -5.32 5.35 3.31
N PHE A 36 -6.62 5.07 3.16
CA PHE A 36 -7.34 4.16 4.07
C PHE A 36 -6.86 2.70 3.95
N VAL A 37 -6.51 2.22 2.75
CA VAL A 37 -5.89 0.90 2.57
C VAL A 37 -4.62 0.82 3.41
N PHE A 38 -3.73 1.83 3.33
CA PHE A 38 -2.48 1.83 4.09
C PHE A 38 -2.71 1.85 5.60
N LEU A 39 -3.73 2.57 6.10
CA LEU A 39 -4.13 2.50 7.51
C LEU A 39 -4.55 1.07 7.89
N ALA A 40 -5.55 0.52 7.19
CA ALA A 40 -6.12 -0.78 7.51
C ALA A 40 -5.09 -1.91 7.38
N ALA A 41 -4.40 -1.97 6.25
CA ALA A 41 -3.38 -2.95 5.96
C ALA A 41 -2.19 -2.83 6.92
N GLY A 42 -1.71 -1.60 7.19
CA GLY A 42 -0.59 -1.41 8.10
C GLY A 42 -0.87 -1.89 9.52
N VAL A 43 -2.08 -1.62 10.03
CA VAL A 43 -2.55 -2.12 11.32
C VAL A 43 -2.67 -3.65 11.30
N GLN A 44 -3.26 -4.23 10.24
CA GLN A 44 -3.43 -5.68 10.12
C GLN A 44 -2.08 -6.41 10.03
N ILE A 45 -1.12 -5.87 9.28
CA ILE A 45 0.25 -6.41 9.17
C ILE A 45 0.96 -6.33 10.52
N ALA A 46 0.83 -5.23 11.25
CA ALA A 46 1.42 -5.10 12.58
C ALA A 46 0.86 -6.15 13.56
N HIS A 47 -0.45 -6.44 13.49
CA HIS A 47 -1.06 -7.52 14.27
C HIS A 47 -0.57 -8.91 13.83
N SER A 48 -0.41 -9.16 12.53
CA SER A 48 0.03 -10.48 12.02
C SER A 48 1.45 -10.85 12.41
N ILE A 49 2.30 -9.85 12.69
CA ILE A 49 3.66 -10.06 13.22
C ILE A 49 3.75 -9.96 14.75
N GLY A 50 2.61 -9.87 15.46
CA GLY A 50 2.56 -9.80 16.93
C GLY A 50 3.04 -8.48 17.53
N ARG A 51 3.03 -7.38 16.75
CA ARG A 51 3.53 -6.06 17.16
C ARG A 51 2.40 -5.06 17.39
N CYS A 52 1.64 -5.28 18.45
CA CYS A 52 0.53 -4.41 18.86
C CYS A 52 0.98 -2.98 19.20
N ASP A 53 2.23 -2.81 19.62
CA ASP A 53 2.86 -1.50 19.84
C ASP A 53 2.90 -0.69 18.54
N ILE A 54 3.28 -1.32 17.43
CA ILE A 54 3.34 -0.68 16.11
C ILE A 54 1.93 -0.40 15.58
N ALA A 55 0.98 -1.33 15.76
CA ALA A 55 -0.41 -1.12 15.37
C ALA A 55 -1.03 0.10 16.07
N THR A 56 -0.75 0.24 17.38
CA THR A 56 -1.19 1.40 18.18
C THR A 56 -0.51 2.69 17.72
N LYS A 57 0.79 2.63 17.42
CA LYS A 57 1.55 3.76 16.89
C LYS A 57 0.98 4.26 15.56
N ILE A 58 0.66 3.35 14.63
CA ILE A 58 0.03 3.68 13.35
C ILE A 58 -1.32 4.36 13.63
N ARG A 59 -2.22 3.75 14.41
CA ARG A 59 -3.54 4.36 14.72
C ARG A 59 -3.43 5.76 15.32
N ARG A 60 -2.53 5.97 16.29
CA ARG A 60 -2.30 7.28 16.91
C ARG A 60 -1.79 8.32 15.92
N PHE A 61 -0.83 7.94 15.08
CA PHE A 61 -0.34 8.82 14.02
C PHE A 61 -1.47 9.15 13.03
N SER A 62 -2.23 8.16 12.60
CA SER A 62 -3.30 8.31 11.61
C SER A 62 -4.47 9.16 12.10
N ALA A 63 -4.71 9.25 13.42
CA ALA A 63 -5.74 10.13 13.96
C ALA A 63 -5.54 11.61 13.57
N VAL A 64 -4.30 12.03 13.33
CA VAL A 64 -3.95 13.40 12.92
C VAL A 64 -3.32 13.45 11.53
N GLY A 65 -2.42 12.52 11.22
CA GLY A 65 -1.68 12.50 9.96
C GLY A 65 -2.56 12.21 8.74
N LEU A 66 -3.54 11.31 8.87
CA LEU A 66 -4.46 11.00 7.78
C LEU A 66 -5.34 12.20 7.40
N PRO A 67 -6.10 12.84 8.32
CA PRO A 67 -6.92 14.00 7.96
C PRO A 67 -6.08 15.17 7.44
N LEU A 68 -4.86 15.37 7.97
CA LEU A 68 -3.94 16.39 7.47
C LEU A 68 -3.53 16.14 6.01
N CYS A 69 -3.15 14.90 5.67
CA CYS A 69 -2.78 14.55 4.30
C CYS A 69 -3.98 14.65 3.35
N VAL A 70 -5.15 14.18 3.77
CA VAL A 70 -6.41 14.29 3.01
C VAL A 70 -6.76 15.77 2.76
N ALA A 71 -6.64 16.63 3.76
CA ALA A 71 -6.88 18.06 3.62
C ALA A 71 -5.89 18.70 2.64
N LEU A 72 -4.59 18.39 2.78
CA LEU A 72 -3.56 18.89 1.87
C LEU A 72 -3.81 18.45 0.42
N MET A 73 -4.13 17.17 0.19
CA MET A 73 -4.49 16.64 -1.12
C MET A 73 -5.70 17.35 -1.71
N THR A 74 -6.72 17.61 -0.88
CA THR A 74 -7.94 18.32 -1.32
C THR A 74 -7.60 19.74 -1.77
N VAL A 75 -6.81 20.47 -0.98
CA VAL A 75 -6.39 21.84 -1.33
C VAL A 75 -5.57 21.85 -2.63
N LEU A 76 -4.61 20.93 -2.77
CA LEU A 76 -3.79 20.83 -3.98
C LEU A 76 -4.59 20.41 -5.21
N PHE A 77 -5.58 19.54 -5.04
CA PHE A 77 -6.47 19.12 -6.12
C PHE A 77 -7.29 20.29 -6.67
N PHE A 78 -7.87 21.12 -5.80
CA PHE A 78 -8.63 22.31 -6.22
C PHE A 78 -7.73 23.48 -6.66
N ALA A 79 -6.44 23.46 -6.31
CA ALA A 79 -5.47 24.42 -6.80
C ALA A 79 -4.89 24.06 -8.18
N ALA A 80 -5.03 22.80 -8.61
CA ALA A 80 -4.57 22.33 -9.91
C ALA A 80 -5.54 22.77 -11.02
N ASP A 81 -4.98 23.21 -12.14
CA ASP A 81 -5.77 23.61 -13.31
C ASP A 81 -6.05 22.39 -14.21
N LEU A 82 -7.19 21.74 -13.96
CA LEU A 82 -7.59 20.50 -14.63
C LEU A 82 -8.62 20.82 -15.73
N SER A 83 -8.15 20.93 -16.96
CA SER A 83 -9.00 21.28 -18.12
C SER A 83 -9.85 20.12 -18.65
N TYR A 84 -9.49 18.86 -18.32
CA TYR A 84 -10.23 17.66 -18.70
C TYR A 84 -9.95 16.49 -17.76
N SER A 85 -10.73 15.41 -17.91
CA SER A 85 -10.59 14.20 -17.11
C SER A 85 -9.45 13.31 -17.60
N SER A 86 -8.49 13.00 -16.72
CA SER A 86 -7.33 12.17 -16.98
C SER A 86 -7.10 11.22 -15.80
N MET A 87 -7.04 9.91 -16.05
CA MET A 87 -6.79 8.92 -15.01
C MET A 87 -5.40 9.16 -14.40
N GLY A 88 -5.32 9.22 -13.07
CA GLY A 88 -4.05 9.45 -12.38
C GLY A 88 -3.46 10.86 -12.57
N LEU A 89 -4.13 11.75 -13.31
CA LEU A 89 -3.64 13.09 -13.68
C LEU A 89 -2.29 13.03 -14.42
N ASP A 90 -2.05 11.98 -15.20
CA ASP A 90 -0.77 11.77 -15.89
C ASP A 90 -0.54 12.82 -16.98
N ASP A 91 -1.58 13.24 -17.68
CA ASP A 91 -1.45 14.24 -18.75
C ASP A 91 -1.07 15.64 -18.23
N PHE A 92 -1.34 15.92 -16.96
CA PHE A 92 -1.04 17.21 -16.33
C PHE A 92 0.31 17.21 -15.58
N ARG A 93 0.97 16.05 -15.48
CA ARG A 93 2.22 15.85 -14.73
C ARG A 93 3.34 16.77 -15.19
N ASP A 94 3.43 17.00 -16.50
CA ASP A 94 4.46 17.84 -17.13
C ASP A 94 4.07 19.31 -17.25
N THR A 95 2.82 19.67 -16.96
CA THR A 95 2.30 21.01 -17.24
C THR A 95 2.08 21.79 -15.95
N ASP A 96 1.56 21.15 -14.90
CA ASP A 96 1.17 21.82 -13.66
C ASP A 96 1.94 21.29 -12.44
N THR A 97 2.59 22.21 -11.72
CA THR A 97 3.34 21.93 -10.49
C THR A 97 2.41 21.50 -9.35
N ALA A 98 1.17 22.01 -9.30
CA ALA A 98 0.18 21.63 -8.30
C ALA A 98 -0.16 20.13 -8.40
N VAL A 99 -0.15 19.55 -9.61
CA VAL A 99 -0.39 18.12 -9.84
C VAL A 99 0.76 17.27 -9.30
N VAL A 100 2.01 17.69 -9.49
CA VAL A 100 3.18 17.01 -8.90
C VAL A 100 3.14 17.07 -7.37
N LEU A 101 2.79 18.21 -6.79
CA LEU A 101 2.62 18.36 -5.35
C LEU A 101 1.44 17.52 -4.82
N TYR A 102 0.34 17.45 -5.56
CA TYR A 102 -0.79 16.59 -5.26
C TYR A 102 -0.38 15.12 -5.22
N LYS A 103 0.33 14.63 -6.26
CA LYS A 103 0.90 13.28 -6.30
C LYS A 103 1.86 13.05 -5.14
N LEU A 104 2.77 13.98 -4.86
CA LEU A 104 3.67 13.89 -3.71
C LEU A 104 2.88 13.70 -2.40
N SER A 105 1.86 14.53 -2.17
CA SER A 105 1.04 14.49 -0.94
C SER A 105 0.30 13.17 -0.75
N MET A 106 -0.08 12.50 -1.86
CA MET A 106 -0.66 11.16 -1.84
C MET A 106 0.29 10.11 -1.25
N TYR A 107 1.60 10.21 -1.49
CA TYR A 107 2.59 9.23 -1.03
C TYR A 107 3.16 9.54 0.36
N VAL A 108 2.95 10.75 0.91
CA VAL A 108 3.46 11.13 2.24
C VAL A 108 2.96 10.17 3.32
N TYR A 109 1.65 10.01 3.48
CA TYR A 109 1.11 9.14 4.52
C TYR A 109 1.47 7.65 4.33
N PRO A 110 1.32 7.06 3.13
CA PRO A 110 1.81 5.71 2.84
C PRO A 110 3.30 5.51 3.17
N SER A 111 4.16 6.48 2.88
CA SER A 111 5.60 6.39 3.16
C SER A 111 5.90 6.32 4.66
N VAL A 112 5.17 7.08 5.48
CA VAL A 112 5.33 7.08 6.93
C VAL A 112 4.87 5.75 7.51
N VAL A 113 3.70 5.25 7.09
CA VAL A 113 3.22 3.92 7.51
C VAL A 113 4.21 2.83 7.09
N SER A 114 4.71 2.90 5.85
CA SER A 114 5.72 1.97 5.34
C SER A 114 6.98 1.99 6.21
N ALA A 115 7.50 3.16 6.56
CA ALA A 115 8.67 3.32 7.42
C ALA A 115 8.47 2.69 8.81
N MET A 116 7.25 2.75 9.37
CA MET A 116 6.94 2.09 10.64
C MET A 116 6.96 0.56 10.55
N LEU A 117 6.74 -0.01 9.37
CA LEU A 117 6.61 -1.45 9.16
C LEU A 117 7.90 -2.14 8.71
N VAL A 118 8.83 -1.43 8.03
CA VAL A 118 10.09 -2.01 7.52
C VAL A 118 10.86 -2.75 8.62
N ASN A 119 11.20 -2.06 9.70
CA ASN A 119 12.03 -2.65 10.77
C ASN A 119 11.33 -3.82 11.49
N PRO A 120 10.05 -3.71 11.90
CA PRO A 120 9.32 -4.84 12.46
C PRO A 120 9.27 -6.05 11.54
N LEU A 121 9.01 -5.87 10.24
CA LEU A 121 8.97 -6.97 9.27
C LEU A 121 10.34 -7.62 9.08
N LEU A 122 11.43 -6.84 9.07
CA LEU A 122 12.79 -7.38 9.02
C LEU A 122 13.14 -8.19 10.26
N LYS A 123 12.70 -7.77 11.45
CA LYS A 123 12.97 -8.45 12.73
C LYS A 123 12.00 -9.59 13.04
N ALA A 124 10.89 -9.70 12.31
CA ALA A 124 9.89 -10.72 12.54
C ALA A 124 10.45 -12.11 12.21
N ASN A 125 10.89 -12.83 13.23
CA ASN A 125 11.32 -14.21 13.09
C ASN A 125 10.10 -15.12 12.84
N THR A 126 10.32 -16.21 12.11
CA THR A 126 9.29 -17.22 11.86
C THR A 126 9.70 -18.50 12.55
N GLY A 127 9.07 -18.81 13.68
CA GLY A 127 9.14 -20.12 14.31
C GLY A 127 8.39 -21.21 13.55
N SER A 128 8.11 -21.00 12.25
CA SER A 128 7.39 -21.95 11.41
C SER A 128 8.38 -22.90 10.76
N VAL A 129 8.01 -24.18 10.69
CA VAL A 129 8.75 -25.23 9.97
C VAL A 129 8.93 -24.88 8.47
N TYR A 130 8.09 -23.99 7.95
CA TYR A 130 8.15 -23.54 6.57
C TYR A 130 8.94 -22.23 6.43
N ARG A 131 9.78 -22.15 5.39
CA ARG A 131 10.48 -20.91 5.01
C ARG A 131 9.59 -19.89 4.30
N VAL A 132 8.38 -20.27 3.86
CA VAL A 132 7.47 -19.39 3.09
C VAL A 132 7.03 -18.15 3.89
N PRO A 133 6.61 -18.24 5.17
CA PRO A 133 6.38 -17.08 6.03
C PRO A 133 7.58 -16.14 6.15
N PHE A 134 8.81 -16.68 6.11
CA PHE A 134 10.03 -15.89 6.23
C PHE A 134 10.20 -15.02 5.00
N TYR A 135 10.17 -15.62 3.80
CA TYR A 135 10.32 -14.89 2.54
C TYR A 135 9.18 -13.89 2.30
N SER A 136 7.94 -14.22 2.67
CA SER A 136 6.81 -13.30 2.63
C SER A 136 7.10 -12.00 3.38
N LYS A 137 7.51 -12.08 4.66
CA LYS A 137 7.79 -10.89 5.49
C LYS A 137 8.97 -10.09 4.97
N LYS A 138 10.03 -10.75 4.48
CA LYS A 138 11.20 -10.08 3.91
C LYS A 138 10.88 -9.35 2.61
N LEU A 139 10.06 -9.96 1.74
CA LEU A 139 9.64 -9.36 0.49
C LEU A 139 8.71 -8.15 0.74
N MET A 140 7.80 -8.26 1.72
CA MET A 140 7.00 -7.10 2.17
C MET A 140 7.88 -6.00 2.75
N ALA A 141 8.86 -6.34 3.59
CA ALA A 141 9.79 -5.36 4.16
C ALA A 141 10.57 -4.61 3.07
N PHE A 142 11.02 -5.34 2.04
CA PHE A 142 11.71 -4.77 0.90
C PHE A 142 10.78 -3.82 0.13
N GLY A 143 9.56 -4.24 -0.19
CA GLY A 143 8.57 -3.38 -0.85
C GLY A 143 8.23 -2.12 -0.05
N PHE A 144 8.03 -2.23 1.27
CA PHE A 144 7.83 -1.06 2.14
C PHE A 144 9.07 -0.16 2.25
N ALA A 145 10.28 -0.68 2.06
CA ALA A 145 11.48 0.15 2.02
C ALA A 145 11.49 1.07 0.79
N PHE A 146 11.06 0.57 -0.38
CA PHE A 146 10.81 1.42 -1.56
C PHE A 146 9.65 2.38 -1.33
N GLY A 147 8.54 1.91 -0.75
CA GLY A 147 7.38 2.76 -0.43
C GLY A 147 7.73 3.92 0.52
N LYS A 148 8.66 3.71 1.46
CA LYS A 148 9.22 4.78 2.30
C LYS A 148 9.96 5.85 1.49
N ILE A 149 10.65 5.47 0.42
CA ILE A 149 11.50 6.37 -0.39
C ILE A 149 10.69 7.03 -1.51
N SER A 150 9.54 6.50 -1.89
CA SER A 150 8.67 6.99 -2.97
C SER A 150 8.44 8.52 -3.00
N PRO A 151 8.19 9.22 -1.87
CA PRO A 151 8.07 10.69 -1.91
C PRO A 151 9.32 11.41 -2.41
N MET A 152 10.52 10.84 -2.20
CA MET A 152 11.76 11.40 -2.73
C MET A 152 11.81 11.33 -4.26
N GLY A 153 11.23 10.29 -4.86
CA GLY A 153 11.10 10.20 -6.32
C GLY A 153 10.29 11.38 -6.88
N HIS A 154 9.14 11.66 -6.27
CA HIS A 154 8.33 12.81 -6.65
C HIS A 154 8.99 14.18 -6.36
N LEU A 155 9.85 14.28 -5.34
CA LEU A 155 10.66 15.50 -5.13
C LEU A 155 11.72 15.68 -6.21
N VAL A 156 12.33 14.59 -6.68
CA VAL A 156 13.29 14.62 -7.79
C VAL A 156 12.58 15.02 -9.08
N GLU A 157 11.39 14.47 -9.33
CA GLU A 157 10.52 14.83 -10.46
C GLU A 157 10.14 16.33 -10.42
N LEU A 158 9.85 16.87 -9.24
CA LEU A 158 9.60 18.30 -9.07
C LEU A 158 10.80 19.17 -9.48
N SER A 159 12.02 18.67 -9.25
CA SER A 159 13.26 19.36 -9.66
C SER A 159 13.59 19.16 -11.13
N ASN A 160 13.30 18.00 -11.69
CA ASN A 160 13.55 17.67 -13.09
C ASN A 160 12.47 16.71 -13.60
N ARG A 161 11.54 17.25 -14.39
CA ARG A 161 10.39 16.51 -14.93
C ARG A 161 10.79 15.32 -15.83
N GLN A 162 11.99 15.35 -16.43
CA GLN A 162 12.52 14.25 -17.25
C GLN A 162 12.94 12.99 -16.45
N LEU A 163 12.82 13.04 -15.12
CA LEU A 163 13.16 11.95 -14.21
C LEU A 163 11.93 11.22 -13.66
N ASP A 164 10.77 11.39 -14.29
CA ASP A 164 9.52 10.69 -13.97
C ASP A 164 9.69 9.15 -13.89
N TRP A 165 10.53 8.58 -14.76
CA TRP A 165 10.85 7.15 -14.79
C TRP A 165 11.50 6.65 -13.48
N LEU A 166 12.20 7.51 -12.72
CA LEU A 166 12.77 7.13 -11.42
C LEU A 166 11.67 6.89 -10.39
N THR A 167 10.62 7.72 -10.41
CA THR A 167 9.45 7.54 -9.56
C THR A 167 8.80 6.19 -9.86
N ASP A 168 8.61 5.88 -11.14
CA ASP A 168 8.01 4.63 -11.59
C ASP A 168 8.86 3.41 -11.20
N LEU A 169 10.18 3.52 -11.33
CA LEU A 169 11.15 2.49 -10.92
C LEU A 169 11.15 2.25 -9.40
N ILE A 170 10.72 3.22 -8.60
CA ILE A 170 10.57 3.05 -7.14
C ILE A 170 9.20 2.44 -6.81
N VAL A 171 8.14 2.98 -7.40
CA VAL A 171 6.75 2.65 -7.04
C VAL A 171 6.35 1.27 -7.53
N TYR A 172 6.63 0.90 -8.77
CA TYR A 172 6.17 -0.39 -9.32
C TYR A 172 6.82 -1.60 -8.64
N PRO A 173 8.15 -1.65 -8.43
CA PRO A 173 8.77 -2.75 -7.69
C PRO A 173 8.30 -2.79 -6.23
N ALA A 174 8.03 -1.64 -5.59
CA ALA A 174 7.44 -1.59 -4.26
C ALA A 174 6.10 -2.35 -4.22
N MET A 175 5.21 -2.02 -5.15
CA MET A 175 3.90 -2.65 -5.27
C MET A 175 4.02 -4.16 -5.51
N VAL A 176 4.86 -4.58 -6.45
CA VAL A 176 5.06 -6.01 -6.77
C VAL A 176 5.59 -6.76 -5.55
N CYS A 177 6.58 -6.21 -4.85
CA CYS A 177 7.15 -6.86 -3.66
C CYS A 177 6.14 -6.98 -2.51
N VAL A 178 5.37 -5.92 -2.25
CA VAL A 178 4.31 -5.97 -1.22
C VAL A 178 3.22 -6.98 -1.61
N LEU A 179 2.72 -6.95 -2.85
CA LEU A 179 1.67 -7.86 -3.32
C LEU A 179 2.13 -9.32 -3.32
N ALA A 180 3.33 -9.60 -3.81
CA ALA A 180 3.92 -10.93 -3.77
C ALA A 180 4.12 -11.41 -2.32
N GLY A 181 4.58 -10.52 -1.44
CA GLY A 181 4.74 -10.81 -0.02
C GLY A 181 3.41 -11.16 0.67
N VAL A 182 2.35 -10.39 0.43
CA VAL A 182 1.00 -10.67 0.93
C VAL A 182 0.47 -11.99 0.38
N THR A 183 0.63 -12.23 -0.92
CA THR A 183 0.18 -13.46 -1.59
C THR A 183 0.86 -14.70 -1.00
N LEU A 184 2.18 -14.65 -0.81
CA LEU A 184 2.94 -15.72 -0.15
C LEU A 184 2.49 -15.94 1.30
N GLY A 185 2.20 -14.86 2.02
CA GLY A 185 1.67 -14.93 3.39
C GLY A 185 0.31 -15.65 3.43
N TRP A 186 -0.56 -15.33 2.47
CA TRP A 186 -1.87 -15.97 2.35
C TRP A 186 -1.78 -17.45 1.97
N ILE A 187 -0.94 -17.79 0.98
CA ILE A 187 -0.64 -19.18 0.62
C ILE A 187 -0.13 -19.95 1.85
N SER A 188 0.78 -19.36 2.61
CA SER A 188 1.28 -20.03 3.81
C SER A 188 0.19 -20.25 4.85
N ALA A 189 -0.71 -19.29 5.07
CA ALA A 189 -1.82 -19.44 6.00
C ALA A 189 -2.77 -20.56 5.57
N LEU A 190 -3.08 -20.64 4.26
CA LEU A 190 -3.90 -21.73 3.69
C LEU A 190 -3.25 -23.11 3.88
N LEU A 191 -1.94 -23.20 3.69
CA LEU A 191 -1.20 -24.46 3.86
C LEU A 191 -1.15 -24.92 5.33
N THR A 192 -0.97 -24.00 6.27
CA THR A 192 -0.99 -24.32 7.71
C THR A 192 -2.37 -24.79 8.16
N HIS A 193 -3.44 -24.08 7.74
CA HIS A 193 -4.80 -24.39 8.15
C HIS A 193 -5.27 -25.78 7.66
N ARG A 194 -4.86 -26.20 6.46
CA ARG A 194 -5.19 -27.54 5.93
C ARG A 194 -4.56 -28.68 6.73
N ARG A 195 -3.44 -28.44 7.41
CA ARG A 195 -2.70 -29.48 8.14
C ARG A 195 -3.23 -29.70 9.56
N GLU A 196 -3.70 -28.64 10.21
CA GLU A 196 -4.39 -28.75 11.51
C GLU A 196 -5.69 -29.56 11.42
N LEU A 197 -6.31 -29.60 10.23
CA LEU A 197 -7.51 -30.39 9.95
C LEU A 197 -7.21 -31.87 9.63
N GLN A 198 -5.95 -32.28 9.46
CA GLN A 198 -5.59 -33.70 9.35
C GLN A 198 -5.38 -34.28 10.76
N PRO A 199 -6.24 -35.21 11.23
CA PRO A 199 -6.02 -35.87 12.50
C PRO A 199 -4.70 -36.63 12.43
N SER A 200 -3.79 -36.43 13.40
CA SER A 200 -2.63 -37.31 13.53
C SER A 200 -3.10 -38.76 13.56
N PRO A 201 -2.53 -39.67 12.75
CA PRO A 201 -2.79 -41.08 12.91
C PRO A 201 -2.28 -41.43 14.31
N ARG A 202 -3.21 -41.70 15.24
CA ARG A 202 -2.88 -42.20 16.56
C ARG A 202 -2.06 -43.47 16.34
N LEU A 203 -0.77 -43.41 16.71
CA LEU A 203 0.09 -44.57 16.76
C LEU A 203 -0.54 -45.57 17.74
N HIS A 204 -1.27 -46.56 17.20
CA HIS A 204 -1.63 -47.77 17.92
C HIS A 204 -0.35 -48.58 18.16
N HIS A 205 0.42 -48.17 19.15
CA HIS A 205 1.37 -49.04 19.82
C HIS A 205 0.95 -49.21 21.26
N GLN A 206 -0.05 -50.07 21.45
CA GLN A 206 -0.22 -50.76 22.72
C GLN A 206 0.06 -52.24 22.45
N LYS A 207 1.33 -52.62 22.60
CA LYS A 207 1.72 -54.01 22.85
C LYS A 207 1.07 -54.37 24.18
N VAL A 208 0.04 -55.22 24.15
CA VAL A 208 -0.41 -55.93 25.34
C VAL A 208 0.39 -57.22 25.37
N SER A 209 1.25 -57.30 26.39
CA SER A 209 1.96 -58.49 26.83
C SER A 209 1.00 -59.54 27.36
#